data_AF-A0A2I0WNS1-F1
#
_entry.id   AF-A0A2I0WNS1-F1
#
_cell.length_a   1.000
_cell.length_b   1.000
_cell.length_c   1.000
_cell.angle_alpha   90.00
_cell.angle_beta   90.00
_cell.angle_gamma   90.00
#
_symmetry.space_group_name_H-M   'P 1'
#
loop_
_entity.id
_entity.type
_entity.pdbx_description
1 polymer ?
#
loop_
_entity_poly.entity_id
_entity_poly.type
_entity_poly.pdbx_seq_one_letter_code
_entity_poly.pdbx_strand_id
1 'polypeptide(L)' 'MGSLTVPTEPTNAIDASEYRRRWPRFLCLHGFRTSAEIMRKQVLGKWPDLVTARLDLLFANAPFPAEGKS' A
#
# COMPACT_ATOMS: atom_id res chain seq x y z
N MET A 1 57.09 -5.76 3.37
CA MET A 1 55.92 -6.53 2.92
C MET A 1 54.90 -6.54 4.05
N GLY A 2 53.95 -5.61 4.00
CA GLY A 2 52.81 -5.56 4.91
C GLY A 2 51.69 -4.89 4.13
N SER A 3 50.86 -5.70 3.47
CA SER A 3 49.81 -5.23 2.58
C SER A 3 48.61 -4.80 3.43
N LEU A 4 48.34 -3.49 3.43
CA LEU A 4 47.11 -2.91 3.94
C LEU A 4 45.99 -3.26 2.94
N THR A 5 45.18 -4.28 3.24
CA THR A 5 43.91 -4.46 2.55
C THR A 5 42.80 -3.90 3.43
N VAL A 6 42.38 -2.68 3.12
CA VAL A 6 41.12 -2.10 3.62
C VAL A 6 39.97 -2.90 2.99
N PRO A 7 38.99 -3.40 3.76
CA PRO A 7 37.78 -3.94 3.18
C PRO A 7 37.01 -2.81 2.49
N THR A 8 36.91 -2.87 1.17
CA THR A 8 36.06 -1.98 0.37
C THR A 8 34.62 -2.49 0.39
N GLU A 9 33.97 -2.39 1.55
CA GLU A 9 32.51 -2.50 1.63
C GLU A 9 31.95 -1.09 1.44
N PRO A 10 31.18 -0.80 0.38
CA PRO A 10 30.47 0.47 0.30
C PRO A 10 29.37 0.48 1.37
N THR A 11 29.70 1.09 2.51
CA THR A 11 28.76 1.60 3.51
C THR A 11 27.63 2.37 2.82
N ASN A 12 26.41 1.83 2.94
CA ASN A 12 25.14 2.52 2.82
C ASN A 12 25.05 3.58 1.71
N ALA A 13 25.08 3.13 0.45
CA ALA A 13 24.23 3.77 -0.53
C ALA A 13 22.79 3.31 -0.24
N ILE A 14 22.03 4.08 0.54
CA ILE A 14 20.57 4.01 0.40
C ILE A 14 20.30 4.37 -1.06
N ASP A 15 19.99 3.33 -1.82
CA ASP A 15 19.82 3.37 -3.25
C ASP A 15 18.71 4.37 -3.61
N ALA A 16 19.10 5.51 -4.16
CA ALA A 16 18.19 6.52 -4.67
C ALA A 16 17.28 5.96 -5.81
N SER A 17 17.54 4.73 -6.30
CA SER A 17 16.68 4.02 -7.24
C SER A 17 15.42 3.38 -6.61
N GLU A 18 15.30 3.26 -5.29
CA GLU A 18 14.08 2.73 -4.66
C GLU A 18 12.89 3.72 -4.69
N TYR A 19 13.18 5.00 -4.96
CA TYR A 19 12.20 6.05 -5.25
C TYR A 19 11.65 5.99 -6.70
N ARG A 20 11.91 4.90 -7.44
CA ARG A 20 11.20 4.55 -8.67
C ARG A 20 9.69 4.51 -8.41
N ARG A 21 9.01 5.64 -8.66
CA ARG A 21 7.55 5.79 -8.84
C ARG A 21 6.72 4.68 -8.20
N ARG A 22 6.77 4.55 -6.88
CA ARG A 22 5.84 3.66 -6.18
C ARG A 22 4.45 4.26 -6.36
N TRP A 23 3.50 3.45 -6.83
CA TRP A 23 2.12 3.90 -6.90
C TRP A 23 1.68 4.39 -5.52
N PRO A 24 0.91 5.48 -5.45
CA PRO A 24 0.35 5.93 -4.18
C PRO A 24 -0.42 4.79 -3.52
N ARG A 25 -0.11 4.56 -2.24
CA ARG A 25 -0.72 3.51 -1.44
C ARG A 25 -1.81 4.11 -0.57
N PHE A 26 -3.01 3.56 -0.63
CA PHE A 26 -4.16 4.00 0.17
C PHE A 26 -4.67 2.87 1.04
N LEU A 27 -4.79 3.16 2.33
CA LEU A 27 -5.60 2.36 3.25
C LEU A 27 -7.06 2.81 3.11
N CYS A 28 -7.90 1.95 2.55
CA CYS A 28 -9.32 2.20 2.34
C CYS A 28 -10.13 1.70 3.55
N LEU A 29 -10.67 2.65 4.32
CA LEU A 29 -11.52 2.39 5.47
C LEU A 29 -13.00 2.52 5.08
N HIS A 30 -13.78 1.47 5.35
CA HIS A 30 -15.18 1.41 5.00
C HIS A 30 -16.07 2.18 5.98
N GLY A 31 -17.29 2.51 5.57
CA GLY A 31 -18.27 3.21 6.40
C GLY A 31 -18.98 2.31 7.42
N PHE A 32 -19.83 2.91 8.25
CA PHE A 32 -20.66 2.20 9.23
C PHE A 32 -21.52 1.11 8.57
N ARG A 33 -21.63 -0.07 9.21
CA ARG A 33 -22.39 -1.23 8.71
C ARG A 33 -22.02 -1.70 7.31
N THR A 34 -20.78 -1.45 6.88
CA THR A 34 -20.24 -1.98 5.62
C THR A 34 -18.99 -2.82 5.88
N SER A 35 -18.33 -3.27 4.82
CA SER A 35 -17.13 -4.09 4.89
C SER A 35 -16.11 -3.62 3.84
N ALA A 36 -14.87 -4.07 3.99
CA ALA A 36 -13.81 -3.92 2.99
C ALA A 36 -14.26 -4.36 1.60
N GLU A 37 -15.02 -5.46 1.52
CA GLU A 37 -15.52 -6.00 0.25
C GLU A 37 -16.57 -5.09 -0.39
N ILE A 38 -17.49 -4.55 0.41
CA ILE A 38 -18.51 -3.61 -0.07
C ILE A 38 -17.84 -2.37 -0.65
N MET A 39 -16.87 -1.78 0.08
CA MET A 39 -16.13 -0.62 -0.40
C MET A 39 -15.30 -0.95 -1.65
N ARG A 40 -14.65 -2.12 -1.71
CA ARG A 40 -13.90 -2.56 -2.90
C ARG A 40 -14.80 -2.62 -4.13
N LYS A 41 -15.98 -3.22 -4.03
CA LYS A 41 -16.97 -3.27 -5.12
C LYS A 41 -17.42 -1.86 -5.54
N GLN A 42 -17.62 -0.96 -4.60
CA GLN A 42 -17.99 0.42 -4.89
C GLN A 42 -16.86 1.20 -5.59
N VAL A 43 -15.62 1.04 -5.16
CA VAL A 43 -14.46 1.73 -5.76
C VAL A 43 -14.15 1.17 -7.14
N LEU A 44 -13.94 -0.15 -7.24
CA LEU A 44 -13.56 -0.79 -8.51
C LEU A 44 -14.72 -0.86 -9.52
N GLY A 45 -15.98 -0.83 -9.05
CA GLY A 45 -17.14 -0.87 -9.94
C GLY A 45 -17.61 0.50 -10.44
N LYS A 46 -17.17 1.61 -9.82
CA LYS A 46 -17.60 2.97 -10.19
C LYS A 46 -16.48 3.80 -10.83
N TRP A 47 -15.24 3.56 -10.45
CA TRP A 47 -14.11 4.36 -10.95
C TRP A 47 -13.59 3.76 -12.26
N PRO A 48 -13.16 4.59 -13.23
CA PRO A 48 -12.52 4.08 -14.43
C PRO A 48 -11.24 3.30 -14.10
N ASP A 49 -11.01 2.20 -14.80
CA ASP A 49 -9.82 1.34 -14.60
C ASP A 49 -8.51 2.10 -14.73
N LEU A 50 -8.45 3.12 -15.59
CA LEU A 50 -7.26 3.95 -15.77
C LEU A 50 -6.84 4.69 -14.48
N VAL A 51 -7.80 4.97 -13.60
CA VAL A 51 -7.56 5.59 -12.29
C VAL A 51 -7.03 4.54 -11.33
N THR A 52 -7.73 3.43 -11.17
CA THR A 52 -7.41 2.40 -10.16
C THR A 52 -6.13 1.62 -10.49
N ALA A 53 -5.80 1.46 -11.78
CA ALA A 53 -4.58 0.79 -12.25
C ALA A 53 -3.27 1.49 -11.87
N ARG A 54 -3.34 2.72 -11.35
CA ARG A 54 -2.18 3.52 -10.92
C ARG A 54 -2.09 3.67 -9.40
N LEU A 55 -2.93 2.94 -8.66
CA LEU A 55 -3.05 3.03 -7.21
C LEU A 55 -2.84 1.65 -6.58
N ASP A 56 -2.22 1.63 -5.40
CA ASP A 56 -2.22 0.44 -4.54
C ASP A 56 -3.29 0.64 -3.45
N LEU A 57 -4.39 -0.11 -3.54
CA LEU A 57 -5.56 0.04 -2.67
C LEU A 57 -5.67 -1.16 -1.72
N LEU A 58 -5.51 -0.89 -0.42
CA LEU A 58 -5.67 -1.89 0.63
C LEU A 58 -6.99 -1.67 1.37
N PHE A 59 -7.93 -2.61 1.24
CA PHE A 59 -9.22 -2.55 1.91
C PHE A 59 -9.19 -3.39 3.19
N ALA A 60 -9.44 -2.75 4.34
CA ALA A 60 -9.42 -3.40 5.65
C ALA A 60 -10.81 -3.42 6.29
N ASN A 61 -11.15 -4.52 6.98
CA ASN A 61 -12.37 -4.59 7.80
C ASN A 61 -12.11 -4.00 9.18
N ALA A 62 -13.09 -3.28 9.72
CA ALA A 62 -13.11 -2.92 11.14
C ALA A 62 -13.27 -4.18 12.01
N PRO A 63 -12.72 -4.18 13.25
CA PRO A 63 -12.68 -5.37 14.09
C PRO A 63 -14.02 -5.71 14.76
N PHE A 64 -14.94 -4.75 14.87
CA PHE A 64 -16.20 -4.92 15.60
C PHE A 64 -17.38 -4.91 14.63
N PRO A 65 -18.22 -5.97 14.60
CA PRO A 65 -19.42 -5.98 13.79
C PRO A 65 -20.41 -4.94 14.33
N ALA A 66 -21.11 -4.26 13.42
CA ALA A 66 -22.22 -3.42 13.80
C ALA A 66 -23.47 -4.29 14.05
N GLU A 67 -23.96 -4.26 15.29
CA GLU A 67 -25.11 -5.05 15.73
C GLU A 67 -26.42 -4.25 15.64
N GLY A 68 -27.55 -4.96 15.63
CA GLY A 68 -28.89 -4.36 15.59
C GLY A 68 -29.58 -4.37 14.21
N LYS A 69 -30.87 -4.02 14.19
CA LYS A 69 -31.69 -4.04 12.97
C LYS A 69 -31.32 -2.88 12.03
N SER A 70 -31.36 -3.15 10.73
CA SER A 70 -31.17 -2.16 9.65
C SER A 70 -32.38 -1.26 9.49
#